data_AF-A0A6N1VHS7-F1
#
_entry.id   AF-A0A6N1VHS7-F1
#
_cell.length_a   1.000
_cell.length_b   1.000
_cell.length_c   1.000
_cell.angle_alpha   90.00
_cell.angle_beta   90.00
_cell.angle_gamma   90.00
#
_symmetry.space_group_name_H-M   'P 1'
#
loop_
_entity.id
_entity.type
_entity.pdbx_description
1 polymer ?
#
loop_
_entity_poly.entity_id
_entity_poly.type
_entity_poly.pdbx_seq_one_letter_code
_entity_poly.pdbx_strand_id
1 'polypeptide(L)'
;MRNRFPTETPTEKLPETDDGNTIRELIAMRHTVTAVCAPCNHHEILDLDGLMERYGHDMPLRRIALRLRCTKCGARDCGVIVTPQTRPF
;
A
#
# COMPACT_ATOMS: atom_id res chain seq x y z
N MET A 1 35.90 25.59 4.04
CA MET A 1 34.66 25.86 3.29
C MET A 1 34.46 24.74 2.27
N ARG A 2 33.39 23.94 2.44
CA ARG A 2 32.66 23.16 1.41
C ARG A 2 31.80 22.13 2.15
N ASN A 3 30.61 22.59 2.56
CA ASN A 3 29.52 21.70 2.96
C ASN A 3 29.24 20.76 1.78
N ARG A 4 29.34 19.45 2.02
CA ARG A 4 28.87 18.44 1.08
C ARG A 4 27.80 17.65 1.82
N PHE A 5 26.56 17.96 1.44
CA PHE A 5 25.29 17.26 1.61
C PHE A 5 25.31 15.99 2.47
N PRO A 6 24.41 15.84 3.44
CA PRO A 6 24.17 14.53 4.04
C PRO A 6 23.73 13.58 2.92
N THR A 7 24.56 12.60 2.61
CA THR A 7 24.15 11.40 1.88
C THR A 7 23.34 10.55 2.84
N GLU A 8 22.14 11.00 3.16
CA GLU A 8 21.07 10.09 3.52
C GLU A 8 20.63 9.42 2.22
N THR A 9 21.34 8.36 1.84
CA THR A 9 20.67 7.22 1.23
C THR A 9 19.93 6.56 2.39
N PRO A 10 18.61 6.77 2.57
CA PRO A 10 17.84 5.87 3.40
C PRO A 10 17.85 4.52 2.69
N THR A 11 18.82 3.72 3.13
CA THR A 11 18.72 2.29 3.37
C THR A 11 17.64 1.63 2.53
N GLU A 12 18.09 0.93 1.50
CA GLU A 12 17.44 -0.25 0.93
C GLU A 12 17.21 -1.27 2.05
N LYS A 13 16.21 -1.00 2.89
CA LYS A 13 15.55 -1.98 3.72
C LYS A 13 14.32 -2.39 2.94
N LEU A 14 14.52 -3.33 2.03
CA LEU A 14 13.55 -4.42 1.96
C LEU A 14 13.77 -5.17 3.25
N PRO A 15 12.79 -5.19 4.15
CA PRO A 15 12.14 -6.47 4.32
C PRO A 15 10.68 -6.39 4.80
N GLU A 16 10.03 -7.53 4.58
CA GLU A 16 8.94 -8.05 5.41
C GLU A 16 7.57 -7.42 5.19
N THR A 17 6.60 -8.30 4.95
CA THR A 17 5.16 -8.06 4.93
C THR A 17 4.74 -7.15 6.08
N ASP A 18 4.59 -5.85 5.83
CA ASP A 18 4.33 -4.85 6.87
C ASP A 18 2.85 -4.46 6.89
N ASP A 19 2.15 -4.98 7.90
CA ASP A 19 0.78 -4.66 8.29
C ASP A 19 0.57 -3.18 8.77
N GLY A 20 1.56 -2.30 8.57
CA GLY A 20 1.65 -0.95 9.12
C GLY A 20 1.96 0.18 8.13
N ASN A 21 2.38 -0.12 6.89
CA ASN A 21 2.72 0.92 5.91
C ASN A 21 1.56 1.90 5.65
N THR A 22 1.87 3.20 5.65
CA THR A 22 0.92 4.28 5.36
C THR A 22 0.69 4.43 3.86
N ILE A 23 -0.47 4.99 3.46
CA ILE A 23 -0.77 5.24 2.03
C ILE A 23 0.34 6.09 1.38
N ARG A 24 0.86 7.10 2.10
CA ARG A 24 1.92 7.97 1.61
C ARG A 24 3.18 7.20 1.22
N GLU A 25 3.63 6.27 2.06
CA GLU A 25 4.82 5.47 1.79
C GLU A 25 4.61 4.53 0.61
N LEU A 26 3.44 3.91 0.50
CA LEU A 26 3.09 3.04 -0.63
C LEU A 26 3.12 3.80 -1.96
N ILE A 27 2.62 5.04 -2.00
CA ILE A 27 2.70 5.91 -3.18
C ILE A 27 4.13 6.33 -3.47
N ALA A 28 4.89 6.74 -2.45
CA ALA A 28 6.29 7.13 -2.60
C ALA A 28 7.15 6.00 -3.18
N MET A 29 6.89 4.75 -2.76
CA MET A 29 7.55 3.54 -3.25
C MET A 29 6.93 2.97 -4.54
N ARG A 30 5.91 3.61 -5.10
CA ARG A 30 5.16 3.16 -6.29
C ARG A 30 4.69 1.70 -6.19
N HIS A 31 4.24 1.31 -4.99
CA HIS A 31 3.69 -0.02 -4.77
C HIS A 31 2.27 -0.12 -5.34
N THR A 32 1.91 -1.31 -5.78
CA THR A 32 0.55 -1.61 -6.22
C THR A 32 -0.14 -2.38 -5.10
N VAL A 33 -1.28 -1.88 -4.63
CA VAL A 33 -2.09 -2.60 -3.64
C VAL A 33 -3.24 -3.29 -4.35
N THR A 34 -3.37 -4.59 -4.14
CA THR A 34 -4.47 -5.40 -4.67
C THR A 34 -5.34 -5.88 -3.52
N ALA A 35 -6.62 -5.53 -3.53
CA ALA A 35 -7.62 -6.11 -2.64
C ALA A 35 -7.96 -7.51 -3.12
N VAL A 36 -8.07 -8.44 -2.19
CA VAL A 36 -8.54 -9.81 -2.45
C VAL A 36 -9.67 -10.13 -1.50
N CYS A 37 -10.84 -10.43 -2.05
CA CYS A 37 -11.99 -10.87 -1.26
C CYS A 37 -11.91 -12.38 -1.04
N ALA A 38 -11.83 -12.84 0.21
CA ALA A 38 -11.76 -14.26 0.54
C ALA A 38 -13.00 -15.08 0.10
N PRO A 39 -14.26 -14.61 0.29
CA PRO A 39 -15.42 -15.43 -0.05
C PRO A 39 -15.72 -15.55 -1.54
N CYS A 40 -15.34 -14.57 -2.38
CA CYS A 40 -15.63 -14.61 -3.82
C CYS A 40 -14.37 -14.61 -4.70
N ASN A 41 -13.19 -14.64 -4.08
CA ASN A 41 -11.89 -14.60 -4.74
C ASN A 41 -11.73 -13.44 -5.74
N HIS A 42 -12.46 -12.34 -5.50
CA HIS A 42 -12.42 -11.17 -6.37
C HIS A 42 -11.20 -10.33 -6.03
N HIS A 43 -10.38 -10.08 -7.05
CA HIS A 43 -9.16 -9.30 -6.93
C HIS A 43 -9.37 -7.95 -7.63
N GLU A 44 -9.06 -6.86 -6.95
CA GLU A 44 -9.19 -5.52 -7.50
C GLU A 44 -7.98 -4.68 -7.11
N ILE A 45 -7.40 -3.99 -8.09
CA ILE A 45 -6.30 -3.07 -7.82
C ILE A 45 -6.88 -1.82 -7.16
N LEU A 46 -6.44 -1.54 -5.94
CA LEU A 46 -6.83 -0.34 -5.22
C LEU A 46 -6.03 0.84 -5.74
N ASP A 47 -6.75 1.90 -6.07
CA ASP A 47 -6.17 3.18 -6.38
C ASP A 47 -5.70 3.86 -5.09
N LEU A 48 -4.38 3.93 -4.88
CA LEU A 48 -3.78 4.51 -3.69
C LEU A 48 -4.04 6.01 -3.58
N ASP A 49 -4.11 6.72 -4.71
CA ASP A 49 -4.37 8.16 -4.76
C ASP A 49 -5.79 8.46 -4.25
N GLY A 50 -6.80 7.77 -4.79
CA GLY A 50 -8.17 7.86 -4.34
C GLY A 50 -8.41 7.28 -2.93
N LEU A 51 -7.54 6.41 -2.42
CA LEU A 51 -7.55 6.03 -1.00
C LEU A 51 -6.96 7.14 -0.12
N MET A 52 -5.89 7.81 -0.57
CA MET A 52 -5.30 8.95 0.12
C MET A 52 -6.29 10.11 0.24
N GLU A 53 -6.98 10.44 -0.83
CA GLU A 53 -7.99 11.50 -0.83
C GLU A 53 -9.17 11.20 0.10
N ARG A 54 -9.57 9.92 0.21
CA ARG A 54 -10.72 9.49 1.02
C ARG A 54 -10.41 9.27 2.50
N TYR A 55 -9.25 8.67 2.81
CA TYR A 55 -8.90 8.26 4.17
C TYR A 55 -7.81 9.12 4.82
N GLY A 56 -7.06 9.88 4.02
CA GLY A 56 -5.91 10.67 4.47
C GLY A 56 -4.58 9.94 4.31
N HIS A 57 -3.51 10.72 4.16
CA HIS A 57 -2.15 10.25 3.88
C HIS A 57 -1.53 9.37 4.97
N ASP A 58 -1.92 9.57 6.23
CA ASP A 58 -1.38 8.88 7.42
C ASP A 58 -2.19 7.64 7.82
N MET A 59 -3.19 7.26 7.01
CA MET A 59 -4.00 6.07 7.34
C MET A 59 -3.18 4.79 7.08
N PRO A 60 -3.04 3.90 8.06
CA PRO A 60 -2.36 2.62 7.86
C PRO A 60 -3.20 1.69 6.99
N LEU A 61 -2.55 0.98 6.07
CA LEU A 61 -3.22 0.12 5.10
C LEU A 61 -4.12 -0.95 5.74
N ARG A 62 -3.70 -1.50 6.88
CA ARG A 62 -4.50 -2.48 7.64
C ARG A 62 -5.84 -1.95 8.12
N ARG A 63 -5.94 -0.67 8.50
CA ARG A 63 -7.25 -0.05 8.84
C ARG A 63 -8.12 0.12 7.62
N ILE A 64 -7.51 0.37 6.46
CA ILE A 64 -8.24 0.47 5.19
C ILE A 64 -8.80 -0.90 4.85
N ALA A 65 -7.99 -1.97 4.91
CA ALA A 65 -8.42 -3.35 4.66
C ALA A 65 -9.66 -3.75 5.48
N LEU A 66 -9.70 -3.40 6.77
CA LEU A 66 -10.86 -3.65 7.65
C LEU A 66 -12.13 -2.88 7.24
N ARG A 67 -11.98 -1.78 6.49
CA ARG A 67 -13.09 -0.98 5.96
C ARG A 67 -13.41 -1.31 4.51
N LEU A 68 -12.58 -2.10 3.84
CA LEU A 68 -12.85 -2.53 2.47
C LEU A 68 -14.08 -3.41 2.45
N ARG A 69 -14.87 -3.18 1.41
CA ARG A 69 -16.07 -3.96 1.12
C ARG A 69 -15.98 -4.41 -0.31
N CYS A 70 -16.11 -5.70 -0.55
CA CYS A 70 -16.15 -6.22 -1.90
C CYS A 70 -17.35 -5.63 -2.65
N THR A 71 -17.10 -5.01 -3.80
CA THR A 71 -18.13 -4.43 -4.67
C THR A 71 -19.05 -5.51 -5.27
N LYS A 72 -18.56 -6.75 -5.37
CA LYS A 72 -19.28 -7.88 -5.99
C LYS A 72 -20.21 -8.61 -5.03
N CYS A 73 -19.74 -8.94 -3.83
CA CYS A 73 -20.50 -9.74 -2.86
C CYS A 73 -20.90 -8.95 -1.60
N GLY A 74 -20.34 -7.74 -1.39
CA GLY A 74 -20.63 -6.92 -0.23
C GLY A 74 -19.98 -7.38 1.09
N ALA A 75 -19.16 -8.43 1.07
CA ALA A 75 -18.44 -8.93 2.24
C ALA A 75 -17.32 -7.96 2.67
N ARG A 76 -16.99 -7.99 3.97
CA ARG A 76 -15.89 -7.21 4.57
C ARG A 76 -14.63 -8.03 4.82
N ASP A 77 -14.67 -9.31 4.47
CA ASP A 77 -13.53 -10.23 4.58
C ASP A 77 -12.65 -10.07 3.34
N CYS A 78 -11.92 -8.95 3.30
CA CYS A 78 -11.04 -8.57 2.21
C CYS A 78 -9.62 -8.41 2.74
N GLY A 79 -8.70 -9.19 2.20
CA GLY A 79 -7.26 -8.99 2.36
C GLY A 79 -6.73 -7.93 1.39
N VAL A 80 -5.52 -7.46 1.67
CA VAL A 80 -4.77 -6.57 0.77
C VAL A 80 -3.40 -7.18 0.53
N ILE A 81 -2.96 -7.15 -0.72
CA ILE A 81 -1.66 -7.63 -1.16
C ILE A 81 -0.90 -6.41 -1.66
N VAL A 82 0.24 -6.12 -1.06
CA VAL A 82 1.14 -5.06 -1.51
C VAL A 82 2.20 -5.68 -2.38
N THR A 83 2.20 -5.34 -3.67
CA THR A 83 3.20 -5.81 -4.62
C THR A 83 4.14 -4.65 -4.94
N PRO A 84 5.45 -4.76 -4.64
CA PRO A 84 6.40 -3.77 -5.10
C PRO A 84 6.50 -3.81 -6.63
N GLN A 85 6.43 -2.66 -7.29
CA GLN A 85 6.88 -2.57 -8.69
C GLN A 85 8.41 -2.67 -8.73
N THR A 86 8.93 -3.88 -8.55
CA THR A 86 10.28 -4.19 -8.99
C THR A 86 10.19 -4.35 -10.51
N ARG A 87 10.62 -3.34 -11.26
CA ARG A 87 10.94 -3.57 -12.68
C ARG A 87 12.07 -4.62 -12.70
N PRO A 88 11.87 -5.80 -13.29
CA PRO A 88 13.00 -6.66 -13.59
C PRO A 88 13.88 -5.92 -14.61
N PHE A 89 15.17 -5.81 -14.30
CA PHE A 89 16.19 -5.26 -15.19
C PHE A 89 16.36 -6.14 -16.43
#